data_AF-A0A2G1NXS8-F1
#
_entry.id   AF-A0A2G1NXS8-F1
#
_cell.length_a   1.000
_cell.length_b   1.000
_cell.length_c   1.000
_cell.angle_alpha   90.00
_cell.angle_beta   90.00
_cell.angle_gamma   90.00
#
_symmetry.space_group_name_H-M   'P 1'
#
loop_
_entity.id
_entity.type
_entity.pdbx_description
1 polymer ?
#
loop_
_entity_poly.entity_id
_entity_poly.type
_entity_poly.pdbx_seq_one_letter_code
_entity_poly.pdbx_strand_id
1 'polypeptide(L)'
;MLERISKVLCIMIAVALIAPAVSAANSVEIRGQISNEGSIHEWNASTFPAFWHNLKNDLRSETLTIDPSESLTSSDRDLDENHLTYIVQRTLKKYKVQSNKGLTVENGLNYPEGKVVQDGTHYGLVGFFGAKRVAVKGDTSKLTKLIFEQGDTAEKVLTVGETWDMGEGWTLTAEAIDARTTPRQAWLILKRGDKSFDCNNVLHPNEVCTYTEDIAGLTDVPLFVTYVDGILSSSEGDIVILKYTWLISTDIKNIKTSDKFGVFKVKTANDTHVIMKNEHAVSLDQNAVVDLAEGIQFKVADKSKVLRFYPRKVIKLESTSVEPEATPKATPTETPEATPEQPVSTPTETTTPEEAVRLKEAVENQETTSTAKTPTETPRTPGFGILLAGFIVTMTAIVHKKTR
;
A
#
# COMPACT_ATOMS: atom_id res chain seq x y z
N MET A 1 85.77 8.59 -33.36
CA MET A 1 86.17 7.33 -34.02
C MET A 1 85.24 6.25 -33.49
N LEU A 2 84.38 5.70 -34.36
CA LEU A 2 83.59 4.46 -34.28
C LEU A 2 82.83 4.17 -32.96
N GLU A 3 81.51 4.38 -32.93
CA GLU A 3 80.48 3.37 -33.29
C GLU A 3 80.52 2.09 -32.46
N ARG A 4 79.50 1.89 -31.61
CA ARG A 4 78.66 0.68 -31.65
C ARG A 4 77.33 0.88 -30.93
N ILE A 5 76.29 0.79 -31.75
CA ILE A 5 74.86 0.69 -31.46
C ILE A 5 74.58 -0.55 -30.59
N SER A 6 73.76 -0.42 -29.55
CA SER A 6 72.73 -1.42 -29.27
C SER A 6 71.57 -0.85 -28.43
N LYS A 7 70.41 -0.90 -29.07
CA LYS A 7 69.01 -0.76 -28.62
C LYS A 7 68.78 -1.08 -27.14
N VAL A 8 67.82 -0.40 -26.50
CA VAL A 8 66.68 -1.00 -25.77
C VAL A 8 65.80 0.10 -25.13
N LEU A 9 64.59 0.19 -25.67
CA LEU A 9 63.31 0.36 -24.97
C LEU A 9 62.97 1.70 -24.28
N CYS A 10 62.23 2.53 -25.02
CA CYS A 10 61.28 3.49 -24.44
C CYS A 10 60.17 2.72 -23.71
N ILE A 11 60.24 2.66 -22.38
CA ILE A 11 59.14 2.18 -21.54
C ILE A 11 58.09 3.30 -21.46
N MET A 12 57.05 3.17 -22.29
CA MET A 12 55.78 3.88 -22.09
C MET A 12 55.12 3.29 -20.85
N ILE A 13 55.18 4.00 -19.72
CA ILE A 13 54.42 3.65 -18.52
C ILE A 13 52.96 4.00 -18.80
N ALA A 14 52.19 3.01 -19.23
CA ALA A 14 50.74 3.07 -19.20
C ALA A 14 50.31 2.99 -17.74
N VAL A 15 50.00 4.13 -17.12
CA VAL A 15 49.32 4.17 -15.82
C VAL A 15 47.88 3.73 -16.08
N ALA A 16 47.62 2.43 -15.92
CA ALA A 16 46.27 1.92 -15.79
C ALA A 16 45.68 2.50 -14.50
N LEU A 17 44.84 3.54 -14.63
CA LEU A 17 43.90 3.94 -13.60
C LEU A 17 42.95 2.78 -13.38
N ILE A 18 43.29 1.88 -12.45
CA ILE A 18 42.32 0.94 -11.89
C ILE A 18 41.42 1.80 -11.00
N ALA A 19 40.34 2.33 -11.59
CA ALA A 19 39.22 2.79 -10.81
C ALA A 19 38.73 1.57 -10.00
N PRO A 20 38.61 1.66 -8.66
CA PRO A 20 37.95 0.59 -7.92
C PRO A 20 36.53 0.49 -8.45
N ALA A 21 36.19 -0.65 -9.04
CA ALA A 21 34.81 -0.99 -9.33
C ALA A 21 34.05 -0.88 -8.00
N VAL A 22 33.20 0.15 -7.87
CA VAL A 22 32.25 0.23 -6.78
C VAL A 22 31.33 -0.98 -6.98
N SER A 23 31.54 -2.03 -6.20
CA SER A 23 30.60 -3.14 -6.11
C SER A 23 29.28 -2.55 -5.64
N ALA A 24 28.33 -2.36 -6.56
CA ALA A 24 26.95 -2.08 -6.17
C ALA A 24 26.49 -3.21 -5.23
N ALA A 25 25.97 -2.86 -4.06
CA ALA A 25 25.40 -3.87 -3.19
C ALA A 25 24.18 -4.45 -3.90
N ASN A 26 24.22 -5.74 -4.26
CA ASN A 26 23.11 -6.45 -4.91
C ASN A 26 21.94 -6.75 -3.94
N SER A 27 22.00 -6.22 -2.72
CA SER A 27 20.97 -6.36 -1.72
C SER A 27 21.02 -5.23 -0.67
N VAL A 28 19.87 -4.99 -0.05
CA VAL A 28 19.69 -4.04 1.05
C VAL A 28 19.25 -4.81 2.30
N GLU A 29 19.89 -4.53 3.43
CA GLU A 29 19.48 -5.02 4.74
C GLU A 29 18.60 -3.98 5.44
N ILE A 30 17.39 -4.37 5.82
CA ILE A 30 16.53 -3.62 6.73
C ILE A 30 16.61 -4.30 8.09
N ARG A 31 17.20 -3.63 9.08
CA ARG A 31 17.38 -4.19 10.43
C ARG A 31 16.33 -3.68 11.41
N GLY A 32 15.97 -4.52 12.37
CA GLY A 32 15.22 -4.13 13.55
C GLY A 32 16.10 -3.67 14.71
N GLN A 33 15.43 -3.37 15.82
CA GLN A 33 16.03 -3.02 17.10
C GLN A 33 16.86 -4.21 17.62
N ILE A 34 18.00 -3.89 18.21
CA ILE A 34 18.88 -4.87 18.84
C ILE A 34 18.22 -5.36 20.10
N SER A 35 18.21 -6.68 20.27
CA SER A 35 17.89 -7.31 21.53
C SER A 35 19.16 -7.79 22.22
N ASN A 36 19.20 -7.59 23.54
CA ASN A 36 20.29 -7.98 24.41
C ASN A 36 19.81 -9.04 25.39
N GLU A 37 20.73 -9.85 25.88
CA GLU A 37 20.57 -10.71 27.05
C GLU A 37 19.79 -10.02 28.18
N GLY A 38 18.80 -10.73 28.74
CA GLY A 38 17.95 -10.25 29.84
C GLY A 38 16.92 -9.18 29.47
N SER A 39 16.73 -8.87 28.18
CA SER A 39 15.69 -7.93 27.72
C SER A 39 14.42 -8.67 27.30
N ILE A 40 13.26 -8.00 27.37
CA ILE A 40 12.07 -8.49 26.66
C ILE A 40 12.32 -8.38 25.15
N HIS A 41 12.03 -9.46 24.44
CA HIS A 41 12.32 -9.65 23.03
C HIS A 41 11.04 -9.49 22.20
N GLU A 42 10.72 -8.27 21.77
CA GLU A 42 9.57 -8.00 20.90
C GLU A 42 9.92 -7.06 19.75
N TRP A 43 9.44 -7.40 18.57
CA TRP A 43 9.54 -6.58 17.37
C TRP A 43 8.17 -6.40 16.72
N ASN A 44 7.84 -5.15 16.42
CA ASN A 44 6.67 -4.76 15.64
C ASN A 44 7.10 -3.70 14.60
N ALA A 45 6.16 -3.13 13.85
CA ALA A 45 6.49 -2.13 12.82
C ALA A 45 7.32 -0.93 13.30
N SER A 46 7.22 -0.54 14.58
CA SER A 46 7.98 0.57 15.16
C SER A 46 9.43 0.22 15.48
N THR A 47 9.71 -1.06 15.78
CA THR A 47 11.03 -1.55 16.18
C THR A 47 11.66 -2.46 15.13
N PHE A 48 10.94 -2.84 14.07
CA PHE A 48 11.46 -3.55 12.91
C PHE A 48 10.82 -3.00 11.63
N PRO A 49 11.48 -2.03 10.95
CA PRO A 49 10.93 -1.34 9.78
C PRO A 49 10.68 -2.21 8.54
N ALA A 50 11.09 -3.48 8.57
CA ALA A 50 10.76 -4.42 7.50
C ALA A 50 9.31 -4.92 7.60
N PHE A 51 8.67 -4.80 8.76
CA PHE A 51 7.24 -5.07 8.90
C PHE A 51 6.40 -3.95 8.29
N TRP A 52 5.24 -4.33 7.76
CA TRP A 52 4.38 -3.40 7.07
C TRP A 52 3.79 -2.35 8.02
N HIS A 53 3.87 -1.08 7.60
CA HIS A 53 3.26 0.05 8.28
C HIS A 53 2.58 0.99 7.28
N ASN A 54 1.30 1.26 7.48
CA ASN A 54 0.60 2.33 6.77
C ASN A 54 0.69 3.63 7.58
N LEU A 55 1.58 4.54 7.19
CA LEU A 55 1.80 5.80 7.90
C LEU A 55 0.55 6.70 7.97
N LYS A 56 -0.24 6.80 6.89
CA LYS A 56 -1.41 7.69 6.82
C LYS A 56 -2.48 7.34 7.87
N ASN A 57 -2.68 6.04 8.12
CA ASN A 57 -3.75 5.54 8.99
C ASN A 57 -3.21 4.87 10.26
N ASP A 58 -1.90 4.97 10.51
CA ASP A 58 -1.16 4.24 11.55
C ASP A 58 -1.50 2.75 11.68
N LEU A 59 -1.65 2.06 10.53
CA LEU A 59 -2.00 0.62 10.53
C LEU A 59 -0.75 -0.25 10.51
N ARG A 60 -0.68 -1.16 11.48
CA ARG A 60 0.37 -2.20 11.63
C ARG A 60 -0.29 -3.46 12.19
N SER A 61 0.26 -4.61 11.86
CA SER A 61 -0.38 -5.91 12.13
C SER A 61 0.55 -7.03 12.56
N GLU A 62 1.86 -6.83 12.42
CA GLU A 62 2.87 -7.87 12.59
C GLU A 62 3.61 -7.68 13.91
N THR A 63 3.73 -8.79 14.66
CA THR A 63 4.56 -8.86 15.86
C THR A 63 5.39 -10.14 15.84
N LEU A 64 6.66 -10.04 16.19
CA LEU A 64 7.55 -11.16 16.46
C LEU A 64 8.01 -11.06 17.92
N THR A 65 7.80 -12.11 18.71
CA THR A 65 8.09 -12.11 20.14
C THR A 65 8.80 -13.39 20.53
N ILE A 66 9.81 -13.30 21.39
CA ILE A 66 10.33 -14.46 22.12
C ILE A 66 9.63 -14.52 23.48
N ASP A 67 9.21 -15.71 23.88
CA ASP A 67 8.52 -15.95 25.15
C ASP A 67 9.33 -15.36 26.31
N PRO A 68 8.75 -14.51 27.17
CA PRO A 68 9.48 -13.91 28.29
C PRO A 68 9.99 -14.91 29.33
N SER A 69 9.50 -16.15 29.30
CA SER A 69 10.03 -17.23 30.14
C SER A 69 11.38 -17.77 29.65
N GLU A 70 11.80 -17.40 28.44
CA GLU A 70 13.11 -17.76 27.93
C GLU A 70 14.24 -17.06 28.64
N SER A 71 15.30 -17.85 28.91
CA SER A 71 16.50 -17.37 29.60
C SER A 71 17.71 -17.38 28.68
N LEU A 72 17.58 -16.72 27.53
CA LEU A 72 18.66 -16.62 26.55
C LEU A 72 19.83 -15.80 27.10
N THR A 73 21.01 -16.41 27.15
CA THR A 73 22.26 -15.83 27.67
C THR A 73 23.43 -16.02 26.71
N SER A 74 24.59 -15.48 27.05
CA SER A 74 25.82 -15.74 26.28
C SER A 74 26.21 -17.22 26.21
N SER A 75 25.80 -18.03 27.19
CA SER A 75 26.05 -19.48 27.29
C SER A 75 24.88 -20.36 26.89
N ASP A 76 23.65 -19.84 26.94
CA ASP A 76 22.42 -20.53 26.55
C ASP A 76 21.78 -19.79 25.37
N ARG A 77 21.96 -20.34 24.17
CA ARG A 77 21.66 -19.67 22.90
C ARG A 77 20.59 -20.38 22.09
N ASP A 78 20.01 -21.45 22.64
CA ASP A 78 18.98 -22.21 21.96
C ASP A 78 17.63 -21.71 22.43
N LEU A 79 16.86 -21.16 21.49
CA LEU A 79 15.48 -20.77 21.72
C LEU A 79 14.60 -22.01 21.59
N ASP A 80 13.92 -22.41 22.67
CA ASP A 80 13.16 -23.66 22.71
C ASP A 80 11.98 -23.67 21.72
N GLU A 81 11.48 -24.87 21.46
CA GLU A 81 10.27 -25.07 20.68
C GLU A 81 9.10 -24.23 21.21
N ASN A 82 8.32 -23.63 20.32
CA ASN A 82 7.14 -22.83 20.64
C ASN A 82 7.39 -21.51 21.39
N HIS A 83 8.65 -21.12 21.59
CA HIS A 83 9.03 -19.89 22.30
C HIS A 83 9.35 -18.72 21.36
N LEU A 84 9.40 -18.91 20.04
CA LEU A 84 9.34 -17.83 19.04
C LEU A 84 7.94 -17.75 18.47
N THR A 85 7.26 -16.61 18.66
CA THR A 85 5.90 -16.40 18.16
C THR A 85 5.87 -15.27 17.14
N TYR A 86 5.29 -15.54 15.97
CA TYR A 86 4.97 -14.55 14.95
C TYR A 86 3.45 -14.42 14.82
N ILE A 87 2.94 -13.20 14.96
CA ILE A 87 1.51 -12.89 14.97
C ILE A 87 1.19 -11.94 13.82
N VAL A 88 0.10 -12.24 13.12
CA VAL A 88 -0.53 -11.37 12.13
C VAL A 88 -1.95 -11.05 12.60
N GLN A 89 -2.24 -9.79 12.88
CA GLN A 89 -3.55 -9.32 13.32
C GLN A 89 -4.22 -8.46 12.26
N ARG A 90 -5.53 -8.64 12.08
CA ARG A 90 -6.32 -7.83 11.14
C ARG A 90 -6.29 -6.36 11.50
N THR A 91 -6.01 -5.52 10.51
CA THR A 91 -6.33 -4.09 10.54
C THR A 91 -7.48 -3.79 9.58
N LEU A 92 -8.20 -2.70 9.82
CA LEU A 92 -9.34 -2.30 9.00
C LEU A 92 -9.07 -0.93 8.37
N LYS A 93 -9.38 -0.80 7.09
CA LYS A 93 -9.29 0.47 6.37
C LYS A 93 -10.59 0.74 5.63
N LYS A 94 -11.09 1.98 5.71
CA LYS A 94 -12.29 2.40 4.97
C LYS A 94 -12.04 2.33 3.47
N TYR A 95 -13.03 1.86 2.71
CA TYR A 95 -13.05 2.10 1.28
C TYR A 95 -13.11 3.61 1.01
N LYS A 96 -12.49 4.04 -0.08
CA LYS A 96 -12.48 5.47 -0.42
C LYS A 96 -13.85 6.00 -0.79
N VAL A 97 -14.68 5.16 -1.41
CA VAL A 97 -16.07 5.51 -1.70
C VAL A 97 -16.86 5.78 -0.41
N GLN A 98 -16.57 5.02 0.65
CA GLN A 98 -17.11 5.31 1.97
C GLN A 98 -16.53 6.62 2.52
N SER A 99 -15.21 6.75 2.67
CA SER A 99 -14.63 7.94 3.31
C SER A 99 -14.96 9.27 2.61
N ASN A 100 -15.24 9.26 1.30
CA ASN A 100 -15.49 10.47 0.51
C ASN A 100 -16.96 10.70 0.14
N LYS A 101 -17.78 9.64 0.04
CA LYS A 101 -19.18 9.75 -0.42
C LYS A 101 -20.19 9.13 0.56
N GLY A 102 -19.73 8.46 1.63
CA GLY A 102 -20.59 7.80 2.61
C GLY A 102 -21.25 6.52 2.10
N LEU A 103 -20.89 6.03 0.91
CA LEU A 103 -21.50 4.85 0.29
C LEU A 103 -20.79 3.55 0.72
N THR A 104 -21.49 2.43 0.60
CA THR A 104 -21.00 1.10 0.97
C THR A 104 -20.65 0.27 -0.25
N VAL A 105 -19.68 -0.63 -0.07
CA VAL A 105 -19.36 -1.69 -1.04
C VAL A 105 -20.28 -2.88 -0.81
N GLU A 106 -20.97 -3.33 -1.85
CA GLU A 106 -21.85 -4.48 -1.77
C GLU A 106 -21.07 -5.76 -1.37
N ASN A 107 -21.66 -6.59 -0.52
CA ASN A 107 -21.06 -7.85 -0.04
C ASN A 107 -19.66 -7.70 0.59
N GLY A 108 -19.37 -6.49 1.07
CA GLY A 108 -18.13 -6.15 1.75
C GLY A 108 -17.91 -6.93 3.05
N LEU A 109 -16.87 -6.51 3.78
CA LEU A 109 -16.61 -7.06 5.10
C LEU A 109 -17.79 -6.71 6.01
N ASN A 110 -18.49 -7.75 6.45
CA ASN A 110 -19.57 -7.71 7.43
C ASN A 110 -19.14 -8.55 8.64
N TYR A 111 -19.33 -8.03 9.86
CA TYR A 111 -19.01 -8.78 11.08
C TYR A 111 -20.20 -8.77 12.04
N PRO A 112 -20.92 -9.91 12.17
CA PRO A 112 -22.21 -9.93 12.84
C PRO A 112 -22.18 -10.00 14.37
N GLU A 113 -21.03 -10.11 15.05
CA GLU A 113 -21.00 -10.12 16.51
C GLU A 113 -19.97 -9.16 17.12
N GLY A 114 -20.44 -8.29 18.02
CA GLY A 114 -19.57 -7.55 18.94
C GLY A 114 -19.02 -6.19 18.47
N LYS A 115 -19.59 -5.60 17.40
CA LYS A 115 -19.29 -4.25 16.87
C LYS A 115 -17.82 -3.97 16.55
N VAL A 116 -17.47 -3.92 15.27
CA VAL A 116 -16.29 -3.13 14.85
C VAL A 116 -16.57 -2.27 13.61
N VAL A 117 -17.31 -2.75 12.59
CA VAL A 117 -17.58 -1.96 11.37
C VAL A 117 -18.93 -2.25 10.74
N GLN A 118 -19.55 -1.23 10.13
CA GLN A 118 -20.76 -1.35 9.32
C GLN A 118 -20.46 -2.10 8.02
N ASP A 119 -21.43 -2.85 7.51
CA ASP A 119 -21.29 -3.61 6.26
C ASP A 119 -20.83 -2.72 5.09
N GLY A 120 -19.92 -3.25 4.27
CA GLY A 120 -19.44 -2.56 3.08
C GLY A 120 -18.59 -1.31 3.33
N THR A 121 -18.29 -0.95 4.57
CA THR A 121 -17.57 0.31 4.86
C THR A 121 -16.05 0.17 4.87
N HIS A 122 -15.53 -1.02 5.20
CA HIS A 122 -14.10 -1.28 5.36
C HIS A 122 -13.67 -2.56 4.62
N TYR A 123 -12.36 -2.67 4.39
CA TYR A 123 -11.69 -3.90 4.00
C TYR A 123 -10.55 -4.22 4.97
N GLY A 124 -10.19 -5.51 5.04
CA GLY A 124 -9.13 -6.00 5.91
C GLY A 124 -7.75 -5.84 5.28
N LEU A 125 -6.78 -5.37 6.07
CA LEU A 125 -5.37 -5.32 5.69
C LEU A 125 -4.50 -6.01 6.74
N VAL A 126 -3.47 -6.68 6.26
CA VAL A 126 -2.40 -7.22 7.09
C VAL A 126 -1.06 -7.04 6.39
N GLY A 127 -0.01 -6.96 7.18
CA GLY A 127 1.35 -7.32 6.80
C GLY A 127 1.54 -8.82 6.98
N PHE A 128 2.19 -9.45 6.02
CA PHE A 128 2.54 -10.86 6.06
C PHE A 128 4.01 -11.01 5.67
N PHE A 129 4.87 -11.18 6.67
CA PHE A 129 6.32 -11.13 6.55
C PHE A 129 6.80 -9.85 5.86
N GLY A 130 6.24 -8.71 6.23
CA GLY A 130 6.54 -7.38 5.71
C GLY A 130 5.83 -7.00 4.41
N ALA A 131 5.12 -7.93 3.76
CA ALA A 131 4.36 -7.62 2.55
C ALA A 131 2.91 -7.21 2.90
N LYS A 132 2.45 -6.06 2.38
CA LYS A 132 1.05 -5.65 2.47
C LYS A 132 0.15 -6.63 1.73
N ARG A 133 -0.90 -7.13 2.40
CA ARG A 133 -1.93 -8.02 1.87
C ARG A 133 -3.32 -7.55 2.27
N VAL A 134 -4.31 -7.88 1.45
CA VAL A 134 -5.73 -7.77 1.79
C VAL A 134 -6.15 -9.08 2.45
N ALA A 135 -6.80 -8.98 3.60
CA ALA A 135 -7.54 -10.08 4.21
C ALA A 135 -8.92 -10.15 3.56
N VAL A 136 -9.19 -11.21 2.81
CA VAL A 136 -10.37 -11.32 1.93
C VAL A 136 -11.64 -11.40 2.77
N LYS A 137 -12.59 -10.48 2.56
CA LYS A 137 -13.75 -10.24 3.46
C LYS A 137 -13.36 -10.08 4.93
N GLY A 138 -12.12 -9.67 5.19
CA GLY A 138 -11.56 -9.56 6.52
C GLY A 138 -10.98 -10.84 7.07
N ASP A 139 -10.96 -11.96 6.37
CA ASP A 139 -10.43 -13.21 6.90
C ASP A 139 -8.89 -13.25 6.81
N THR A 140 -8.18 -13.21 7.95
CA THR A 140 -6.71 -13.24 7.95
C THR A 140 -6.10 -14.57 7.52
N SER A 141 -6.89 -15.64 7.47
CA SER A 141 -6.48 -16.92 6.89
C SER A 141 -6.52 -16.93 5.36
N LYS A 142 -7.06 -15.88 4.73
CA LYS A 142 -7.20 -15.75 3.27
C LYS A 142 -6.62 -14.43 2.81
N LEU A 143 -5.39 -14.48 2.29
CA LEU A 143 -4.62 -13.28 1.95
C LEU A 143 -4.44 -13.15 0.44
N THR A 144 -4.61 -11.93 -0.07
CA THR A 144 -4.36 -11.62 -1.49
C THR A 144 -3.63 -10.28 -1.64
N LYS A 145 -3.16 -9.99 -2.86
CA LYS A 145 -2.57 -8.70 -3.22
C LYS A 145 -3.66 -7.66 -3.51
N LEU A 146 -3.43 -6.43 -3.06
CA LEU A 146 -4.15 -5.26 -3.57
C LEU A 146 -3.51 -4.87 -4.91
N ILE A 147 -4.22 -5.05 -6.01
CA ILE A 147 -3.71 -4.73 -7.34
C ILE A 147 -3.75 -3.22 -7.54
N PHE A 148 -4.91 -2.61 -7.30
CA PHE A 148 -5.14 -1.20 -7.57
C PHE A 148 -5.98 -0.55 -6.47
N GLU A 149 -5.61 0.68 -6.11
CA GLU A 149 -6.41 1.54 -5.23
C GLU A 149 -6.18 3.00 -5.66
N GLN A 150 -7.19 3.60 -6.29
CA GLN A 150 -7.13 4.96 -6.82
C GLN A 150 -6.90 5.98 -5.71
N GLY A 151 -6.14 7.07 -5.95
CA GLY A 151 -5.97 8.20 -5.04
C GLY A 151 -7.29 8.89 -4.63
N ASP A 152 -7.29 9.68 -3.54
CA ASP A 152 -8.51 10.36 -3.06
C ASP A 152 -9.01 11.43 -4.04
N THR A 153 -8.08 12.07 -4.75
CA THR A 153 -8.35 13.10 -5.75
C THR A 153 -8.19 12.59 -7.18
N ALA A 154 -7.74 11.35 -7.37
CA ALA A 154 -7.46 10.81 -8.69
C ALA A 154 -8.76 10.45 -9.41
N GLU A 155 -8.76 10.69 -10.71
CA GLU A 155 -9.88 10.46 -11.61
C GLU A 155 -9.39 9.61 -12.79
N LYS A 156 -10.26 8.71 -13.25
CA LYS A 156 -10.08 8.02 -14.52
C LYS A 156 -11.21 8.44 -15.44
N VAL A 157 -10.85 9.09 -16.54
CA VAL A 157 -11.78 9.40 -17.63
C VAL A 157 -11.71 8.29 -18.66
N LEU A 158 -12.87 7.85 -19.14
CA LEU A 158 -13.02 6.94 -20.26
C LEU A 158 -13.95 7.53 -21.32
N THR A 159 -13.54 7.43 -22.57
CA THR A 159 -14.40 7.62 -23.76
C THR A 159 -14.98 6.28 -24.22
N VAL A 160 -16.02 6.31 -25.07
CA VAL A 160 -16.62 5.09 -25.63
C VAL A 160 -15.58 4.27 -26.39
N GLY A 161 -15.49 2.98 -26.07
CA GLY A 161 -14.52 2.03 -26.62
C GLY A 161 -13.15 2.05 -25.94
N GLU A 162 -12.88 3.00 -25.04
CA GLU A 162 -11.62 3.06 -24.32
C GLU A 162 -11.54 1.96 -23.25
N THR A 163 -10.39 1.30 -23.17
CA THR A 163 -10.10 0.25 -22.19
C THR A 163 -9.04 0.72 -21.19
N TRP A 164 -9.32 0.57 -19.91
CA TRP A 164 -8.39 0.79 -18.82
C TRP A 164 -7.82 -0.55 -18.31
N ASP A 165 -6.52 -0.78 -18.52
CA ASP A 165 -5.78 -1.86 -17.85
C ASP A 165 -5.42 -1.47 -16.42
N MET A 166 -5.85 -2.30 -15.47
CA MET A 166 -5.64 -2.10 -14.03
C MET A 166 -4.64 -3.10 -13.43
N GLY A 167 -4.06 -3.98 -14.26
CA GLY A 167 -3.06 -4.97 -13.86
C GLY A 167 -3.63 -6.37 -13.62
N GLU A 168 -2.74 -7.38 -13.67
CA GLU A 168 -3.07 -8.81 -13.55
C GLU A 168 -4.18 -9.27 -14.52
N GLY A 169 -4.22 -8.66 -15.72
CA GLY A 169 -5.18 -8.98 -16.77
C GLY A 169 -6.59 -8.44 -16.55
N TRP A 170 -6.80 -7.60 -15.52
CA TRP A 170 -8.06 -6.90 -15.33
C TRP A 170 -8.14 -5.67 -16.22
N THR A 171 -9.21 -5.56 -16.99
CA THR A 171 -9.48 -4.40 -17.83
C THR A 171 -10.92 -3.91 -17.66
N LEU A 172 -11.13 -2.60 -17.67
CA LEU A 172 -12.47 -1.99 -17.68
C LEU A 172 -12.66 -1.20 -18.98
N THR A 173 -13.69 -1.53 -19.75
CA THR A 173 -14.00 -0.84 -21.02
C THR A 173 -15.31 -0.08 -20.87
N ALA A 174 -15.36 1.15 -21.37
CA ALA A 174 -16.61 1.88 -21.52
C ALA A 174 -17.29 1.51 -22.84
N GLU A 175 -18.22 0.56 -22.81
CA GLU A 175 -18.88 0.03 -24.01
C GLU A 175 -19.80 1.06 -24.66
N ALA A 176 -20.57 1.78 -23.85
CA ALA A 176 -21.47 2.83 -24.30
C ALA A 176 -21.60 3.92 -23.24
N ILE A 177 -21.78 5.16 -23.68
CA ILE A 177 -22.03 6.30 -22.80
C ILE A 177 -23.08 7.18 -23.48
N ASP A 178 -24.12 7.55 -22.73
CA ASP A 178 -25.12 8.53 -23.14
C ASP A 178 -25.26 9.60 -22.06
N ALA A 179 -24.66 10.76 -22.33
CA ALA A 179 -24.71 11.90 -21.41
C ALA A 179 -25.91 12.83 -21.66
N ARG A 180 -26.74 12.52 -22.68
CA ARG A 180 -27.89 13.34 -23.10
C ARG A 180 -29.21 12.80 -22.58
N THR A 181 -29.29 11.50 -22.31
CA THR A 181 -30.44 10.89 -21.64
C THR A 181 -30.57 11.32 -20.17
N THR A 182 -31.77 11.19 -19.60
CA THR A 182 -32.06 11.50 -18.20
C THR A 182 -32.78 10.31 -17.54
N PRO A 183 -32.16 9.62 -16.55
CA PRO A 183 -30.81 9.88 -16.01
C PRO A 183 -29.70 9.51 -17.01
N ARG A 184 -28.54 10.18 -16.94
CA ARG A 184 -27.36 9.89 -17.79
C ARG A 184 -26.85 8.47 -17.57
N GLN A 185 -26.31 7.84 -18.60
CA GLN A 185 -26.03 6.40 -18.62
C GLN A 185 -24.61 6.10 -19.08
N ALA A 186 -23.98 5.12 -18.44
CA ALA A 186 -22.75 4.51 -18.89
C ALA A 186 -22.84 2.99 -18.74
N TRP A 187 -22.38 2.27 -19.76
CA TRP A 187 -22.25 0.83 -19.74
C TRP A 187 -20.77 0.46 -19.68
N LEU A 188 -20.37 -0.19 -18.58
CA LEU A 188 -18.98 -0.59 -18.34
C LEU A 188 -18.86 -2.10 -18.32
N ILE A 189 -17.88 -2.62 -19.06
CA ILE A 189 -17.57 -4.05 -19.11
C ILE A 189 -16.22 -4.28 -18.43
N LEU A 190 -16.25 -5.01 -17.31
CA LEU A 190 -15.06 -5.50 -16.63
C LEU A 190 -14.67 -6.84 -17.23
N LYS A 191 -13.40 -7.04 -17.57
CA LYS A 191 -12.87 -8.32 -18.06
C LYS A 191 -11.67 -8.77 -17.25
N ARG A 192 -11.51 -10.10 -17.16
CA ARG A 192 -10.30 -10.77 -16.70
C ARG A 192 -10.15 -12.09 -17.46
N GLY A 193 -9.12 -12.17 -18.30
CA GLY A 193 -8.98 -13.27 -19.26
C GLY A 193 -10.23 -13.35 -20.15
N ASP A 194 -10.80 -14.54 -20.30
CA ASP A 194 -11.99 -14.77 -21.13
C ASP A 194 -13.32 -14.44 -20.42
N LYS A 195 -13.29 -14.11 -19.12
CA LYS A 195 -14.51 -13.76 -18.37
C LYS A 195 -14.80 -12.27 -18.52
N SER A 196 -16.06 -11.95 -18.83
CA SER A 196 -16.59 -10.59 -18.87
C SER A 196 -17.75 -10.43 -17.89
N PHE A 197 -17.80 -9.28 -17.24
CA PHE A 197 -18.82 -8.94 -16.25
C PHE A 197 -19.36 -7.56 -16.57
N ASP A 198 -20.68 -7.48 -16.49
CA ASP A 198 -21.41 -6.24 -16.63
C ASP A 198 -21.55 -5.58 -15.26
N CYS A 199 -21.04 -4.36 -15.15
CA CYS A 199 -21.23 -3.53 -13.96
C CYS A 199 -22.69 -3.06 -13.87
N ASN A 200 -23.58 -3.88 -13.31
CA ASN A 200 -24.99 -3.53 -13.07
C ASN A 200 -25.80 -3.14 -14.31
N ASN A 201 -25.41 -3.60 -15.51
CA ASN A 201 -26.09 -3.38 -16.80
C ASN A 201 -25.99 -1.93 -17.31
N VAL A 202 -26.44 -0.95 -16.52
CA VAL A 202 -26.31 0.48 -16.82
C VAL A 202 -26.04 1.23 -15.52
N LEU A 203 -24.98 2.04 -15.50
CA LEU A 203 -24.62 2.89 -14.37
C LEU A 203 -25.03 4.34 -14.60
N HIS A 204 -25.38 5.01 -13.51
CA HIS A 204 -25.70 6.42 -13.43
C HIS A 204 -24.69 7.18 -12.56
N PRO A 205 -24.66 8.52 -12.62
CA PRO A 205 -23.82 9.30 -11.72
C PRO A 205 -24.18 9.05 -10.26
N ASN A 206 -23.17 8.99 -9.41
CA ASN A 206 -23.23 8.68 -7.98
C ASN A 206 -23.48 7.21 -7.62
N GLU A 207 -23.40 6.29 -8.57
CA GLU A 207 -23.52 4.85 -8.30
C GLU A 207 -22.16 4.17 -8.10
N VAL A 208 -22.19 3.05 -7.38
CA VAL A 208 -21.04 2.18 -7.13
C VAL A 208 -21.24 0.90 -7.93
N CYS A 209 -20.33 0.59 -8.84
CA CYS A 209 -20.22 -0.77 -9.36
C CYS A 209 -19.37 -1.60 -8.40
N THR A 210 -19.90 -2.73 -7.97
CA THR A 210 -19.15 -3.76 -7.26
C THR A 210 -19.24 -5.06 -8.04
N TYR A 211 -18.11 -5.71 -8.27
CA TYR A 211 -18.06 -7.03 -8.86
C TYR A 211 -17.62 -8.06 -7.83
N THR A 212 -18.39 -9.15 -7.69
CA THR A 212 -18.17 -10.22 -6.72
C THR A 212 -17.96 -11.59 -7.39
N GLU A 213 -17.18 -12.46 -6.74
CA GLU A 213 -17.12 -13.89 -7.07
C GLU A 213 -17.13 -14.76 -5.80
N ASP A 214 -17.64 -15.98 -5.94
CA ASP A 214 -17.37 -17.06 -5.00
C ASP A 214 -15.94 -17.58 -5.24
N ILE A 215 -15.05 -17.38 -4.27
CA ILE A 215 -13.63 -17.73 -4.40
C ILE A 215 -13.02 -18.09 -3.06
N ALA A 216 -12.07 -19.03 -3.07
CA ALA A 216 -11.37 -19.53 -1.89
C ALA A 216 -12.31 -20.00 -0.75
N GLY A 217 -13.49 -20.51 -1.10
CA GLY A 217 -14.50 -20.99 -0.15
C GLY A 217 -15.28 -19.88 0.56
N LEU A 218 -15.17 -18.62 0.11
CA LEU A 218 -16.00 -17.51 0.53
C LEU A 218 -17.01 -17.18 -0.57
N THR A 219 -18.22 -16.80 -0.18
CA THR A 219 -19.26 -16.35 -1.11
C THR A 219 -19.22 -14.84 -1.29
N ASP A 220 -19.60 -14.39 -2.49
CA ASP A 220 -19.77 -12.98 -2.84
C ASP A 220 -18.60 -12.11 -2.38
N VAL A 221 -17.38 -12.48 -2.76
CA VAL A 221 -16.17 -11.71 -2.41
C VAL A 221 -16.08 -10.51 -3.34
N PRO A 222 -16.07 -9.26 -2.85
CA PRO A 222 -15.84 -8.11 -3.70
C PRO A 222 -14.41 -8.12 -4.22
N LEU A 223 -14.26 -8.22 -5.54
CA LEU A 223 -12.97 -8.23 -6.22
C LEU A 223 -12.64 -6.87 -6.83
N PHE A 224 -13.67 -6.16 -7.30
CA PHE A 224 -13.55 -4.85 -7.92
C PHE A 224 -14.66 -3.93 -7.44
N VAL A 225 -14.30 -2.67 -7.21
CA VAL A 225 -15.20 -1.58 -6.85
C VAL A 225 -14.82 -0.36 -7.67
N THR A 226 -15.79 0.36 -8.22
CA THR A 226 -15.57 1.71 -8.76
C THR A 226 -16.80 2.57 -8.58
N TYR A 227 -16.61 3.89 -8.46
CA TYR A 227 -17.68 4.86 -8.30
C TYR A 227 -17.75 5.78 -9.52
N VAL A 228 -18.96 5.99 -10.04
CA VAL A 228 -19.22 6.90 -11.15
C VAL A 228 -19.42 8.31 -10.59
N ASP A 229 -18.40 9.15 -10.72
CA ASP A 229 -18.47 10.55 -10.25
C ASP A 229 -19.27 11.42 -11.21
N GLY A 230 -19.17 11.17 -12.52
CA GLY A 230 -19.90 11.92 -13.52
C GLY A 230 -19.96 11.23 -14.88
N ILE A 231 -21.02 11.55 -15.63
CA ILE A 231 -21.17 11.24 -17.05
C ILE A 231 -21.46 12.56 -17.74
N LEU A 232 -20.67 12.93 -18.73
CA LEU A 232 -20.64 14.27 -19.33
C LEU A 232 -20.46 14.18 -20.84
N SER A 233 -21.01 15.14 -21.59
CA SER A 233 -20.62 15.35 -22.99
C SER A 233 -19.36 16.23 -23.02
N SER A 234 -18.37 15.82 -23.81
CA SER A 234 -17.18 16.61 -24.13
C SER A 234 -17.16 16.98 -25.62
N SER A 235 -16.19 17.79 -26.04
CA SER A 235 -15.98 18.11 -27.47
C SER A 235 -15.63 16.88 -28.32
N GLU A 236 -15.09 15.83 -27.70
CA GLU A 236 -14.60 14.62 -28.36
C GLU A 236 -15.59 13.44 -28.25
N GLY A 237 -16.70 13.63 -27.52
CA GLY A 237 -17.72 12.61 -27.30
C GLY A 237 -18.19 12.55 -25.84
N ASP A 238 -19.13 11.66 -25.57
CA ASP A 238 -19.59 11.41 -24.20
C ASP A 238 -18.52 10.64 -23.41
N ILE A 239 -18.30 11.06 -22.16
CA ILE A 239 -17.28 10.53 -21.24
C ILE A 239 -17.90 10.08 -19.93
N VAL A 240 -17.22 9.16 -19.26
CA VAL A 240 -17.49 8.75 -17.88
C VAL A 240 -16.26 9.01 -17.02
N ILE A 241 -16.49 9.57 -15.83
CA ILE A 241 -15.46 9.89 -14.84
C ILE A 241 -15.62 8.91 -13.67
N LEU A 242 -14.58 8.12 -13.44
CA LEU A 242 -14.52 7.09 -12.42
C LEU A 242 -13.57 7.52 -11.28
N LYS A 243 -14.03 7.31 -10.05
CA LYS A 243 -13.26 7.54 -8.82
C LYS A 243 -13.32 6.35 -7.88
N TYR A 244 -12.41 6.34 -6.92
CA TYR A 244 -12.35 5.38 -5.82
C TYR A 244 -12.25 3.92 -6.24
N THR A 245 -11.65 3.65 -7.41
CA THR A 245 -11.47 2.29 -7.89
C THR A 245 -10.58 1.48 -6.94
N TRP A 246 -11.03 0.27 -6.58
CA TRP A 246 -10.31 -0.67 -5.72
C TRP A 246 -10.39 -2.06 -6.33
N LEU A 247 -9.26 -2.76 -6.40
CA LEU A 247 -9.14 -4.04 -7.09
C LEU A 247 -8.17 -4.96 -6.35
N ILE A 248 -8.58 -6.20 -6.11
CA ILE A 248 -7.73 -7.25 -5.51
C ILE A 248 -7.47 -8.41 -6.44
N SER A 249 -6.36 -9.09 -6.20
CA SER A 249 -6.00 -10.28 -6.95
C SER A 249 -6.89 -11.46 -6.56
N THR A 250 -7.11 -12.34 -7.53
CA THR A 250 -7.79 -13.61 -7.31
C THR A 250 -6.85 -14.74 -6.93
N ASP A 251 -5.55 -14.49 -6.94
CA ASP A 251 -4.57 -15.39 -6.32
C ASP A 251 -4.63 -15.25 -4.80
N ILE A 252 -5.44 -16.11 -4.18
CA ILE A 252 -5.69 -16.11 -2.74
C ILE A 252 -4.83 -17.17 -2.05
N LYS A 253 -3.90 -16.72 -1.22
CA LYS A 253 -3.14 -17.57 -0.30
C LYS A 253 -4.04 -17.97 0.87
N ASN A 254 -4.37 -19.26 0.94
CA ASN A 254 -5.06 -19.86 2.07
C ASN A 254 -4.03 -20.34 3.10
N ILE A 255 -4.20 -19.90 4.35
CA ILE A 255 -3.37 -20.28 5.49
C ILE A 255 -4.20 -21.18 6.40
N LYS A 256 -3.67 -22.35 6.72
CA LYS A 256 -4.33 -23.35 7.56
C LYS A 256 -3.47 -23.67 8.77
N THR A 257 -4.12 -24.12 9.84
CA THR A 257 -3.42 -24.70 10.99
C THR A 257 -2.52 -25.84 10.53
N SER A 258 -1.29 -25.88 11.06
CA SER A 258 -0.20 -26.78 10.68
C SER A 258 0.56 -26.45 9.39
N ASP A 259 0.17 -25.42 8.63
CA ASP A 259 1.02 -24.91 7.55
C ASP A 259 2.38 -24.46 8.10
N LYS A 260 3.44 -24.57 7.28
CA LYS A 260 4.81 -24.22 7.66
C LYS A 260 5.34 -23.06 6.83
N PHE A 261 6.01 -22.12 7.51
CA PHE A 261 6.72 -20.99 6.91
C PHE A 261 8.11 -20.91 7.53
N GLY A 262 9.12 -21.44 6.84
CA GLY A 262 10.48 -21.57 7.39
C GLY A 262 10.47 -22.32 8.72
N VAL A 263 10.93 -21.69 9.80
CA VAL A 263 10.94 -22.28 11.16
C VAL A 263 9.55 -22.35 11.79
N PHE A 264 8.61 -21.55 11.31
CA PHE A 264 7.29 -21.40 11.91
C PHE A 264 6.29 -22.46 11.44
N LYS A 265 5.46 -22.90 12.37
CA LYS A 265 4.24 -23.68 12.12
C LYS A 265 3.04 -22.90 12.62
N VAL A 266 2.01 -22.82 11.79
CA VAL A 266 0.74 -22.15 12.13
C VAL A 266 0.04 -22.93 13.24
N LYS A 267 -0.22 -22.27 14.36
CA LYS A 267 -0.97 -22.82 15.50
C LYS A 267 -2.44 -22.39 15.46
N THR A 268 -2.70 -21.17 14.99
CA THR A 268 -4.04 -20.62 14.82
C THR A 268 -4.13 -19.89 13.49
N ALA A 269 -5.19 -20.13 12.72
CA ALA A 269 -5.57 -19.33 11.58
C ALA A 269 -7.09 -19.14 11.61
N ASN A 270 -7.53 -17.89 11.72
CA ASN A 270 -8.94 -17.51 11.69
C ASN A 270 -9.12 -16.17 10.99
N ASP A 271 -10.31 -15.60 11.13
CA ASP A 271 -10.69 -14.37 10.47
C ASP A 271 -10.05 -13.11 11.07
N THR A 272 -9.62 -13.12 12.33
CA THR A 272 -9.07 -11.94 13.00
C THR A 272 -7.56 -11.98 13.13
N HIS A 273 -6.97 -13.18 13.20
CA HIS A 273 -5.53 -13.34 13.32
C HIS A 273 -4.99 -14.70 12.86
N VAL A 274 -3.69 -14.70 12.56
CA VAL A 274 -2.86 -15.89 12.39
C VAL A 274 -1.75 -15.86 13.44
N ILE A 275 -1.56 -16.96 14.16
CA ILE A 275 -0.48 -17.14 15.13
C ILE A 275 0.38 -18.32 14.68
N MET A 276 1.68 -18.07 14.56
CA MET A 276 2.66 -19.09 14.21
C MET A 276 3.73 -19.15 15.28
N LYS A 277 4.23 -20.35 15.54
CA LYS A 277 5.31 -20.58 16.48
C LYS A 277 6.40 -21.45 15.87
N ASN A 278 7.65 -21.31 16.29
CA ASN A 278 8.71 -22.20 15.83
C ASN A 278 8.38 -23.66 16.17
N GLU A 279 8.52 -24.56 15.18
CA GLU A 279 8.24 -26.00 15.34
C GLU A 279 9.37 -26.77 16.01
N HIS A 280 10.58 -26.24 15.97
CA HIS A 280 11.77 -26.80 16.60
C HIS A 280 12.59 -25.68 17.24
N ALA A 281 13.55 -26.06 18.09
CA ALA A 281 14.48 -25.11 18.69
C ALA A 281 15.24 -24.32 17.61
N VAL A 282 15.53 -23.04 17.90
CA VAL A 282 16.22 -22.11 17.00
C VAL A 282 17.53 -21.68 17.66
N SER A 283 18.66 -22.08 17.09
CA SER A 283 19.97 -21.78 17.67
C SER A 283 20.47 -20.39 17.27
N LEU A 284 20.89 -19.59 18.27
CA LEU A 284 21.43 -18.23 18.13
C LEU A 284 22.96 -18.23 18.33
N ASP A 285 23.62 -19.10 17.57
CA ASP A 285 25.08 -19.24 17.56
C ASP A 285 25.80 -17.93 17.27
N GLN A 286 27.01 -17.80 17.80
CA GLN A 286 27.85 -16.63 17.56
C GLN A 286 28.12 -16.46 16.06
N ASN A 287 27.99 -15.22 15.57
CA ASN A 287 28.15 -14.85 14.16
C ASN A 287 27.15 -15.55 13.21
N ALA A 288 26.09 -16.19 13.72
CA ALA A 288 25.10 -16.85 12.89
C ALA A 288 24.15 -15.86 12.20
N VAL A 289 23.70 -16.26 11.01
CA VAL A 289 22.51 -15.72 10.36
C VAL A 289 21.49 -16.84 10.34
N VAL A 290 20.38 -16.64 11.03
CA VAL A 290 19.36 -17.66 11.25
C VAL A 290 18.15 -17.31 10.40
N ASP A 291 17.87 -18.12 9.38
CA ASP A 291 16.71 -17.93 8.52
C ASP A 291 15.42 -18.27 9.26
N LEU A 292 14.47 -17.32 9.34
CA LEU A 292 13.19 -17.53 10.01
C LEU A 292 12.10 -17.90 9.00
N ALA A 293 11.76 -16.97 8.09
CA ALA A 293 10.78 -17.16 7.03
C ALA A 293 10.78 -15.97 6.06
N GLU A 294 10.50 -16.22 4.77
CA GLU A 294 10.15 -15.18 3.78
C GLU A 294 11.12 -13.97 3.75
N GLY A 295 12.41 -14.26 3.87
CA GLY A 295 13.50 -13.28 3.86
C GLY A 295 13.78 -12.59 5.21
N ILE A 296 12.98 -12.87 6.24
CA ILE A 296 13.24 -12.45 7.62
C ILE A 296 14.21 -13.43 8.29
N GLN A 297 15.23 -12.89 8.95
CA GLN A 297 16.33 -13.62 9.57
C GLN A 297 16.67 -13.01 10.93
N PHE A 298 17.28 -13.76 11.84
CA PHE A 298 18.09 -13.17 12.91
C PHE A 298 19.55 -13.04 12.48
N LYS A 299 20.20 -11.95 12.92
CA LYS A 299 21.65 -11.79 12.82
C LYS A 299 22.23 -11.67 14.21
N VAL A 300 23.15 -12.57 14.55
CA VAL A 300 23.74 -12.70 15.88
C VAL A 300 25.15 -12.10 15.88
N ALA A 301 25.50 -11.37 16.93
CA ALA A 301 26.81 -10.77 17.06
C ALA A 301 27.93 -11.84 17.20
N ASP A 302 29.07 -11.59 16.58
CA ASP A 302 30.30 -12.36 16.79
C ASP A 302 30.96 -11.98 18.13
N LYS A 303 31.59 -12.96 18.81
CA LYS A 303 32.49 -12.77 19.97
C LYS A 303 32.01 -11.79 21.05
N SER A 304 30.72 -11.82 21.38
CA SER A 304 30.15 -10.96 22.43
C SER A 304 30.11 -11.68 23.78
N LYS A 305 30.50 -10.96 24.85
CA LYS A 305 30.40 -11.43 26.25
C LYS A 305 28.95 -11.58 26.73
N VAL A 306 28.00 -11.02 25.98
CA VAL A 306 26.55 -11.11 26.21
C VAL A 306 25.86 -11.50 24.91
N LEU A 307 24.71 -12.18 24.97
CA LEU A 307 23.93 -12.44 23.75
C LEU A 307 23.39 -11.11 23.17
N ARG A 308 23.63 -10.90 21.87
CA ARG A 308 23.08 -9.77 21.10
C ARG A 308 22.68 -10.23 19.71
N PHE A 309 21.46 -9.93 19.32
CA PHE A 309 20.94 -10.25 18.00
C PHE A 309 19.83 -9.28 17.61
N TYR A 310 19.47 -9.27 16.34
CA TYR A 310 18.35 -8.48 15.83
C TYR A 310 17.71 -9.17 14.63
N PRO A 311 16.41 -8.98 14.37
CA PRO A 311 15.79 -9.43 13.15
C PRO A 311 16.19 -8.49 12.01
N ARG A 312 16.40 -9.06 10.83
CA ARG A 312 16.66 -8.33 9.60
C ARG A 312 15.86 -8.91 8.45
N LYS A 313 15.58 -8.09 7.44
CA LYS A 313 15.07 -8.55 6.15
C LYS A 313 16.05 -8.14 5.06
N VAL A 314 16.44 -9.09 4.22
CA VAL A 314 17.33 -8.83 3.07
C VAL A 314 16.47 -8.73 1.82
N ILE A 315 16.53 -7.57 1.15
CA ILE A 315 15.88 -7.33 -0.13
C ILE A 315 16.96 -7.44 -1.21
N LYS A 316 16.84 -8.41 -2.11
CA LYS A 316 17.72 -8.49 -3.29
C LYS A 316 17.29 -7.41 -4.28
N LEU A 317 18.26 -6.64 -4.77
CA LEU A 317 18.02 -5.67 -5.83
C LEU A 317 18.21 -6.41 -7.15
N GLU A 318 17.15 -6.55 -7.94
CA GLU A 318 17.28 -7.02 -9.31
C GLU A 318 17.97 -5.92 -10.12
N SER A 319 19.16 -6.23 -10.64
CA SER A 319 19.82 -5.37 -11.61
C SER A 319 19.11 -5.51 -12.94
N THR A 320 18.30 -4.53 -13.32
CA THR A 320 17.93 -4.32 -14.72
C THR A 320 19.20 -3.95 -15.48
N SER A 321 19.85 -4.95 -16.07
CA SER A 321 20.91 -4.74 -17.06
C SER A 321 20.25 -4.11 -18.27
N VAL A 322 20.29 -2.78 -18.35
CA VAL A 322 20.01 -2.08 -19.60
C VAL A 322 21.23 -2.31 -20.47
N GLU A 323 21.15 -3.30 -21.37
CA GLU A 323 22.13 -3.46 -22.43
C GLU A 323 22.11 -2.17 -23.26
N PRO A 324 23.26 -1.46 -23.43
CA PRO A 324 23.27 -0.26 -24.24
C PRO A 324 22.92 -0.65 -25.67
N GLU A 325 21.78 -0.14 -26.14
CA GLU A 325 21.34 -0.27 -27.52
C GLU A 325 22.49 0.14 -28.44
N ALA A 326 22.91 -0.79 -29.31
CA ALA A 326 23.99 -0.55 -30.25
C ALA A 326 23.63 0.67 -31.10
N THR A 327 24.47 1.70 -31.00
CA THR A 327 24.30 2.94 -31.77
C THR A 327 24.28 2.59 -33.25
N PRO A 328 23.25 2.97 -34.03
CA PRO A 328 23.22 2.67 -35.45
C PRO A 328 24.40 3.37 -36.13
N LYS A 329 25.22 2.56 -36.80
CA LYS A 329 26.36 3.01 -37.60
C LYS A 329 25.85 3.94 -38.70
N ALA A 330 26.25 5.21 -38.66
CA ALA A 330 25.90 6.19 -39.68
C ALA A 330 26.41 5.75 -41.07
N THR A 331 25.49 5.63 -42.02
CA THR A 331 25.77 5.56 -43.46
C THR A 331 26.13 6.97 -43.94
N PRO A 332 27.15 7.17 -44.80
CA PRO A 332 27.51 8.50 -45.28
C PRO A 332 26.45 9.00 -46.27
N THR A 333 25.84 10.14 -45.96
CA THR A 333 24.95 10.88 -46.87
C THR A 333 25.79 11.63 -47.91
N GLU A 334 25.51 11.41 -49.19
CA GLU A 334 26.11 12.17 -50.29
C GLU A 334 25.69 13.65 -50.25
N THR A 335 26.68 14.50 -50.52
CA THR A 335 26.59 15.96 -50.60
C THR A 335 25.77 16.41 -51.82
N PRO A 336 24.75 17.28 -51.68
CA PRO A 336 24.19 17.97 -52.82
C PRO A 336 25.01 19.22 -53.16
N GLU A 337 25.34 19.31 -54.44
CA GLU A 337 26.02 20.40 -55.13
C GLU A 337 25.20 21.71 -55.08
N ALA A 338 25.88 22.82 -54.79
CA ALA A 338 25.32 24.18 -54.71
C ALA A 338 25.27 24.86 -56.07
N THR A 339 24.33 25.83 -56.28
CA THR A 339 24.38 27.02 -57.18
C THR A 339 22.98 27.67 -57.30
N PRO A 340 22.78 29.02 -57.42
CA PRO A 340 23.22 30.15 -56.60
C PRO A 340 22.04 31.13 -56.22
N GLU A 341 22.32 32.15 -55.41
CA GLU A 341 21.37 33.15 -54.87
C GLU A 341 20.98 34.32 -55.82
N GLN A 342 19.77 34.90 -55.63
CA GLN A 342 19.45 36.34 -55.40
C GLN A 342 17.98 36.70 -55.77
N PRO A 343 17.37 37.82 -55.30
CA PRO A 343 17.60 38.61 -54.06
C PRO A 343 16.30 38.99 -53.28
N VAL A 344 16.54 39.41 -52.04
CA VAL A 344 15.80 40.25 -51.05
C VAL A 344 14.51 41.00 -51.48
N SER A 345 13.49 40.95 -50.61
CA SER A 345 12.68 42.14 -50.25
C SER A 345 12.10 42.03 -48.83
N THR A 346 12.45 42.99 -47.97
CA THR A 346 11.87 43.29 -46.65
C THR A 346 10.76 44.35 -46.81
N PRO A 347 9.72 44.34 -45.95
CA PRO A 347 9.49 45.48 -45.03
C PRO A 347 9.12 44.96 -43.62
N THR A 348 9.79 45.36 -42.54
CA THR A 348 9.68 46.60 -41.73
C THR A 348 8.32 46.83 -41.07
N GLU A 349 8.31 46.59 -39.74
CA GLU A 349 7.64 47.24 -38.59
C GLU A 349 6.22 47.85 -38.78
N THR A 350 5.30 47.76 -37.79
CA THR A 350 5.26 48.71 -36.65
C THR A 350 4.09 48.39 -35.65
N THR A 351 4.31 48.68 -34.36
CA THR A 351 3.41 49.02 -33.21
C THR A 351 2.55 47.98 -32.44
N THR A 352 3.06 47.59 -31.25
CA THR A 352 2.61 47.72 -29.81
C THR A 352 1.17 48.24 -29.46
N PRO A 353 0.68 48.17 -28.18
CA PRO A 353 0.09 47.05 -27.41
C PRO A 353 -1.30 47.37 -26.73
N GLU A 354 -2.13 46.37 -26.42
CA GLU A 354 -3.19 46.35 -25.36
C GLU A 354 -3.89 44.97 -25.49
N GLU A 355 -4.29 44.21 -24.48
CA GLU A 355 -5.03 44.56 -23.27
C GLU A 355 -4.93 43.35 -22.31
N ALA A 356 -4.54 43.60 -21.05
CA ALA A 356 -4.48 42.59 -20.00
C ALA A 356 -5.05 43.18 -18.71
N VAL A 357 -6.36 43.10 -18.47
CA VAL A 357 -6.95 43.20 -17.11
C VAL A 357 -8.32 42.50 -17.06
N ARG A 358 -8.50 41.63 -16.05
CA ARG A 358 -9.72 41.27 -15.27
C ARG A 358 -9.77 39.75 -15.03
N LEU A 359 -9.84 39.18 -13.84
CA LEU A 359 -10.29 39.67 -12.53
C LEU A 359 -9.44 39.10 -11.39
N LYS A 360 -9.03 39.96 -10.46
CA LYS A 360 -8.83 39.62 -9.05
C LYS A 360 -9.36 40.77 -8.18
N GLU A 361 -10.02 40.36 -7.11
CA GLU A 361 -10.23 41.09 -5.85
C GLU A 361 -11.18 42.29 -5.84
N ALA A 362 -12.38 42.04 -5.32
CA ALA A 362 -13.10 42.99 -4.50
C ALA A 362 -13.82 42.18 -3.42
N VAL A 363 -13.35 42.24 -2.17
CA VAL A 363 -14.16 42.51 -0.97
C VAL A 363 -13.16 42.71 0.18
N GLU A 364 -12.92 43.97 0.57
CA GLU A 364 -12.58 44.25 1.96
C GLU A 364 -13.22 45.59 2.42
N ASN A 365 -13.99 45.46 3.50
CA ASN A 365 -14.32 46.37 4.59
C ASN A 365 -14.90 47.77 4.35
N GLN A 366 -16.03 48.00 5.01
CA GLN A 366 -16.15 49.10 5.97
C GLN A 366 -16.85 48.64 7.28
N GLU A 367 -16.14 48.78 8.39
CA GLU A 367 -16.68 48.85 9.76
C GLU A 367 -17.21 50.26 10.07
N THR A 368 -18.23 50.40 10.93
CA THR A 368 -18.07 50.95 12.31
C THR A 368 -19.40 51.09 13.09
N THR A 369 -19.46 50.31 14.19
CA THR A 369 -19.83 50.62 15.60
C THR A 369 -21.22 51.05 16.13
N SER A 370 -21.49 50.49 17.33
CA SER A 370 -22.30 50.94 18.49
C SER A 370 -23.72 50.32 18.61
N THR A 371 -24.23 49.77 19.73
CA THR A 371 -23.89 49.81 21.17
C THR A 371 -24.60 48.65 21.90
N ALA A 372 -24.09 48.25 23.08
CA ALA A 372 -24.59 47.17 23.94
C ALA A 372 -25.97 47.41 24.61
N LYS A 373 -26.66 46.31 25.00
CA LYS A 373 -27.37 46.11 26.28
C LYS A 373 -27.91 44.67 26.43
N THR A 374 -27.68 44.06 27.60
CA THR A 374 -28.33 42.84 28.14
C THR A 374 -29.41 43.28 29.16
N PRO A 375 -30.54 42.56 29.31
CA PRO A 375 -30.78 41.66 30.47
C PRO A 375 -31.49 40.34 30.06
N THR A 376 -31.16 39.16 30.60
CA THR A 376 -31.61 38.50 31.87
C THR A 376 -33.03 37.91 31.86
N GLU A 377 -33.10 36.57 31.97
CA GLU A 377 -34.13 35.63 32.54
C GLU A 377 -35.61 35.77 32.10
N THR A 378 -36.48 34.75 31.99
CA THR A 378 -36.71 33.47 32.72
C THR A 378 -37.62 32.57 31.83
N PRO A 379 -37.73 31.24 32.06
CA PRO A 379 -38.36 30.31 31.12
C PRO A 379 -39.86 30.10 31.38
N ARG A 380 -40.60 29.67 30.34
CA ARG A 380 -41.95 29.09 30.45
C ARG A 380 -41.93 27.67 29.91
N THR A 381 -42.20 26.71 30.80
CA THR A 381 -42.71 25.36 30.46
C THR A 381 -44.21 25.35 30.80
N PRO A 382 -45.04 24.57 30.09
CA PRO A 382 -45.53 23.31 30.66
C PRO A 382 -45.60 22.18 29.60
N GLY A 383 -45.12 20.96 29.88
CA GLY A 383 -45.87 19.87 30.52
C GLY A 383 -46.11 18.78 29.45
N PHE A 384 -46.06 17.46 29.64
CA PHE A 384 -46.14 16.58 30.81
C PHE A 384 -45.71 15.15 30.36
N GLY A 385 -45.21 14.31 31.29
CA GLY A 385 -45.16 12.83 31.20
C GLY A 385 -43.75 12.20 31.10
N ILE A 386 -43.01 11.89 32.18
CA ILE A 386 -43.09 10.68 33.07
C ILE A 386 -42.79 9.40 32.24
N LEU A 387 -41.80 8.51 32.47
CA LEU A 387 -41.02 8.02 33.63
C LEU A 387 -39.75 7.31 33.09
N LEU A 388 -38.56 7.48 33.69
CA LEU A 388 -37.48 6.48 33.59
C LEU A 388 -36.90 6.22 34.98
N ALA A 389 -37.01 4.97 35.42
CA ALA A 389 -36.43 4.46 36.65
C ALA A 389 -34.91 4.31 36.53
N GLY A 390 -34.19 4.83 37.52
CA GLY A 390 -32.74 4.68 37.64
C GLY A 390 -32.36 3.33 38.24
N PHE A 391 -31.44 2.62 37.59
CA PHE A 391 -30.72 1.49 38.17
C PHE A 391 -29.49 2.02 38.91
N ILE A 392 -29.46 1.81 40.22
CA ILE A 392 -28.26 1.91 41.06
C ILE A 392 -27.54 0.56 40.98
N VAL A 393 -26.31 0.55 40.46
CA VAL A 393 -25.42 -0.62 40.54
C VAL A 393 -24.53 -0.45 41.77
N THR A 394 -24.78 -1.29 42.78
CA THR A 394 -23.91 -1.46 43.95
C THR A 394 -22.75 -2.40 43.61
N MET A 395 -21.52 -1.91 43.78
CA MET A 395 -20.31 -2.74 43.82
C MET A 395 -20.38 -3.70 45.01
N THR A 396 -20.27 -5.00 44.75
CA THR A 396 -19.99 -6.00 45.79
C THR A 396 -18.68 -6.68 45.45
N ALA A 397 -17.67 -6.46 46.30
CA ALA A 397 -16.40 -7.15 46.28
C ALA A 397 -16.58 -8.59 46.76
N ILE A 398 -16.22 -9.58 45.94
CA ILE A 398 -16.11 -10.98 46.36
C ILE A 398 -14.65 -11.26 46.72
N VAL A 399 -14.42 -11.38 48.03
CA VAL A 399 -13.22 -11.99 48.61
C VAL A 399 -13.40 -13.51 48.54
N HIS A 400 -12.60 -14.21 47.72
CA HIS A 400 -12.46 -15.66 47.86
C HIS A 400 -11.35 -15.98 48.86
N LYS A 401 -11.80 -16.41 50.04
CA LYS A 401 -10.98 -16.95 51.12
C LYS A 401 -10.61 -18.40 50.80
N LYS A 402 -9.30 -18.66 50.72
CA LYS A 402 -8.68 -19.97 50.66
C LYS A 402 -8.74 -20.61 52.07
N THR A 403 -9.40 -21.77 52.22
CA THR A 403 -9.11 -22.68 53.33
C THR A 403 -9.53 -24.12 53.01
N ARG A 404 -8.50 -24.98 52.97
CA ARG A 404 -8.42 -26.45 52.98
C ARG A 404 -9.10 -27.22 51.85
#